data_AF-A0A2P1UCC5-F1
#
_entry.id   AF-A0A2P1UCC5-F1
#
_cell.length_a   1.000
_cell.length_b   1.000
_cell.length_c   1.000
_cell.angle_alpha   90.00
_cell.angle_beta   90.00
_cell.angle_gamma   90.00
#
_symmetry.space_group_name_H-M   'P 1'
#
loop_
_entity.id
_entity.type
_entity.pdbx_description
1 polymer ?
#
loop_
_entity_poly.entity_id
_entity_poly.type
_entity_poly.pdbx_seq_one_letter_code
_entity_poly.pdbx_strand_id
1 'polypeptide(L)'
;MTPEEPDFSQDIIERREFTLADFIAQEGADFLKGESPVPKLVQVTTEIKQFIAANLGDSSGALQIILQLIVDEELTKVSQNLDNPVHALRLILEEILDNQEFLYELVHRVDVKWGQLYGERPYFQQPNQKPHPEDEYTHSSVRDKLVSLLQQLS
;
A
#
# COMPACT_ATOMS: atom_id res chain seq x y z
N MET A 1 41.95 -25.91 26.88
CA MET A 1 40.64 -26.56 26.68
C MET A 1 39.60 -25.50 26.96
N THR A 2 39.29 -24.70 25.94
CA THR A 2 38.22 -23.70 25.95
C THR A 2 36.95 -24.38 25.43
N PRO A 3 35.77 -24.18 26.04
CA PRO A 3 34.54 -24.74 25.53
C PRO A 3 34.13 -24.01 24.23
N GLU A 4 33.74 -24.78 23.23
CA GLU A 4 33.15 -24.28 21.98
C GLU A 4 31.76 -23.69 22.30
N GLU A 5 31.56 -22.43 21.94
CA GLU A 5 30.25 -21.78 21.90
C GLU A 5 29.43 -22.42 20.76
N PRO A 6 28.17 -22.83 20.98
CA PRO A 6 27.33 -23.35 19.92
C PRO A 6 26.95 -22.24 18.93
N ASP A 7 27.35 -22.43 17.66
CA ASP A 7 26.93 -21.62 16.51
C ASP A 7 25.42 -21.79 16.27
N PHE A 8 24.63 -20.90 16.86
CA PHE A 8 23.21 -20.73 16.56
C PHE A 8 23.01 -19.81 15.35
N SER A 9 23.60 -20.18 14.22
CA SER A 9 23.25 -19.61 12.92
C SER A 9 22.36 -20.59 12.16
N GLN A 10 21.23 -20.98 12.76
CA GLN A 10 20.21 -21.79 12.09
C GLN A 10 18.89 -21.01 11.99
N ASP A 11 18.56 -20.71 10.73
CA ASP A 11 17.22 -20.72 10.17
C ASP A 11 16.17 -19.81 10.83
N ILE A 12 16.34 -18.51 10.63
CA ILE A 12 15.18 -17.62 10.44
C ILE A 12 15.00 -17.46 8.94
N ILE A 13 14.48 -18.50 8.27
CA ILE A 13 13.80 -18.30 6.99
C ILE A 13 12.46 -17.66 7.38
N GLU A 14 12.47 -16.34 7.57
CA GLU A 14 11.26 -15.54 7.52
C GLU A 14 10.52 -15.93 6.24
N ARG A 15 9.26 -16.34 6.39
CA ARG A 15 8.35 -16.52 5.25
C ARG A 15 8.18 -15.15 4.62
N ARG A 16 9.09 -14.80 3.70
CA ARG A 16 9.02 -13.57 2.93
C ARG A 16 7.67 -13.55 2.23
N GLU A 17 6.88 -12.51 2.49
CA GLU A 17 5.60 -12.29 1.81
C GLU A 17 5.86 -12.13 0.31
N PHE A 18 5.04 -12.78 -0.51
CA PHE A 18 5.22 -12.83 -1.95
C PHE A 18 4.91 -11.46 -2.57
N THR A 19 5.90 -10.86 -3.23
CA THR A 19 5.76 -9.51 -3.81
C THR A 19 5.40 -9.55 -5.30
N LEU A 20 4.95 -8.42 -5.84
CA LEU A 20 4.65 -8.28 -7.26
C LEU A 20 5.90 -8.52 -8.11
N ALA A 21 7.07 -8.12 -7.60
CA ALA A 21 8.35 -8.37 -8.26
C ALA A 21 8.69 -9.87 -8.31
N ASP A 22 8.39 -10.62 -7.24
CA ASP A 22 8.60 -12.07 -7.22
C ASP A 22 7.66 -12.77 -8.23
N PHE A 23 6.42 -12.31 -8.35
CA PHE A 23 5.48 -12.78 -9.38
C PHE A 23 5.98 -12.52 -10.80
N ILE A 24 6.43 -11.29 -11.08
CA ILE A 24 6.99 -10.95 -12.39
C ILE A 24 8.24 -11.79 -12.69
N ALA A 25 9.11 -12.02 -11.70
CA ALA A 25 10.30 -12.83 -11.87
C ALA A 25 9.96 -14.30 -12.19
N GLN A 26 8.90 -14.84 -11.57
CA GLN A 26 8.40 -16.19 -11.84
C GLN A 26 7.82 -16.32 -13.25
N GLU A 27 7.01 -15.35 -13.69
CA GLU A 27 6.37 -15.35 -15.03
C GLU A 27 7.34 -14.94 -16.15
N GLY A 28 8.40 -14.21 -15.83
CA GLY A 28 9.40 -13.66 -16.76
C GLY A 28 10.18 -14.71 -17.56
N ALA A 29 10.20 -15.97 -17.10
CA ALA A 29 10.80 -17.09 -17.82
C ALA A 29 10.08 -17.39 -19.16
N ASP A 30 8.77 -17.16 -19.24
CA ASP A 30 8.00 -17.31 -20.50
C ASP A 30 7.85 -16.00 -21.29
N PHE A 31 8.20 -14.86 -20.69
CA PHE A 31 8.14 -13.54 -21.34
C PHE A 31 9.16 -13.35 -22.47
N LEU A 32 10.32 -14.02 -22.41
CA LEU A 32 11.43 -13.87 -23.37
C LEU A 32 11.16 -14.47 -24.77
N LYS A 33 9.96 -14.99 -25.05
CA LYS A 33 9.60 -15.64 -26.33
C LYS A 33 8.82 -14.76 -27.33
N GLY A 34 8.80 -13.44 -27.13
CA GLY A 34 8.55 -12.48 -28.20
C GLY A 34 7.14 -11.87 -28.31
N GLU A 35 6.11 -12.44 -27.68
CA GLU A 35 4.76 -11.86 -27.65
C GLU A 35 3.99 -12.25 -26.37
N SER A 36 4.62 -12.19 -25.19
CA SER A 36 3.92 -12.58 -23.98
C SER A 36 3.11 -11.39 -23.43
N PRO A 37 1.77 -11.49 -23.35
CA PRO A 37 0.95 -10.43 -22.79
C PRO A 37 1.33 -10.17 -21.33
N VAL A 38 1.20 -8.91 -20.88
CA VAL A 38 1.43 -8.53 -19.47
C VAL A 38 0.60 -9.46 -18.57
N PRO A 39 1.16 -10.07 -17.51
CA PRO A 39 0.39 -10.98 -16.66
C PRO A 39 -0.87 -10.33 -16.09
N LYS A 40 -1.98 -11.09 -15.97
CA LYS A 40 -3.29 -10.54 -15.55
C LYS A 40 -3.23 -9.84 -14.20
N LEU A 41 -2.48 -10.39 -13.24
CA LEU A 41 -2.27 -9.74 -11.93
C LEU A 41 -1.64 -8.36 -12.08
N VAL A 42 -0.60 -8.22 -12.91
CA VAL A 42 0.07 -6.94 -13.18
C VAL A 42 -0.88 -5.95 -13.84
N GLN A 43 -1.71 -6.41 -14.80
CA GLN A 43 -2.73 -5.56 -15.43
C GLN A 43 -3.73 -5.02 -14.39
N VAL A 44 -4.28 -5.90 -13.56
CA VAL A 44 -5.27 -5.57 -12.53
C VAL A 44 -4.68 -4.63 -11.47
N THR A 45 -3.47 -4.93 -10.97
CA THR A 45 -2.76 -4.04 -10.04
C THR A 45 -2.54 -2.66 -10.66
N THR A 46 -2.15 -2.60 -11.93
CA THR A 46 -1.94 -1.33 -12.64
C THR A 46 -3.24 -0.55 -12.79
N GLU A 47 -4.33 -1.24 -13.14
CA GLU A 47 -5.67 -0.65 -13.28
C GLU A 47 -6.14 -0.03 -11.95
N ILE A 48 -5.96 -0.73 -10.82
CA ILE A 48 -6.26 -0.20 -9.49
C ILE A 48 -5.44 1.06 -9.20
N LYS A 49 -4.13 1.04 -9.46
CA LYS A 49 -3.26 2.19 -9.22
C LYS A 49 -3.63 3.40 -10.07
N GLN A 50 -4.00 3.16 -11.33
CA GLN A 50 -4.49 4.20 -12.24
C GLN A 50 -5.82 4.76 -11.75
N PHE A 51 -6.73 3.91 -11.27
CA PHE A 51 -7.99 4.35 -10.67
C PHE A 51 -7.74 5.26 -9.47
N ILE A 52 -6.84 4.88 -8.56
CA ILE A 52 -6.45 5.72 -7.40
C ILE A 52 -5.93 7.07 -7.90
N ALA A 53 -4.98 7.08 -8.84
CA ALA A 53 -4.39 8.32 -9.34
C ALA A 53 -5.40 9.25 -10.03
N ALA A 54 -6.44 8.70 -10.67
CA ALA A 54 -7.45 9.48 -11.36
C ALA A 54 -8.54 10.04 -10.43
N ASN A 55 -8.81 9.38 -9.29
CA ASN A 55 -9.98 9.66 -8.47
C ASN A 55 -9.63 10.15 -7.05
N LEU A 56 -8.38 10.01 -6.60
CA LEU A 56 -7.96 10.49 -5.30
C LEU A 56 -7.59 11.99 -5.37
N GLY A 57 -8.34 12.81 -4.64
CA GLY A 57 -7.97 14.21 -4.42
C GLY A 57 -6.82 14.34 -3.43
N ASP A 58 -5.57 14.33 -3.92
CA ASP A 58 -4.37 14.40 -3.09
C ASP A 58 -3.35 15.40 -3.64
N SER A 59 -3.34 16.62 -3.09
CA SER A 59 -2.56 17.74 -3.65
C SER A 59 -1.06 17.54 -3.50
N SER A 60 -0.60 17.01 -2.35
CA SER A 60 0.82 16.74 -2.13
C SER A 60 1.25 15.32 -2.56
N GLY A 61 0.30 14.47 -2.99
CA GLY A 61 0.57 13.15 -3.59
C GLY A 61 1.10 12.06 -2.64
N ALA A 62 1.28 12.34 -1.35
CA ALA A 62 1.83 11.37 -0.40
C ALA A 62 0.82 10.25 -0.09
N LEU A 63 -0.47 10.58 0.05
CA LEU A 63 -1.53 9.58 0.25
C LEU A 63 -1.69 8.70 -0.98
N GLN A 64 -1.60 9.27 -2.19
CA GLN A 64 -1.64 8.49 -3.43
C GLN A 64 -0.53 7.43 -3.46
N ILE A 65 0.71 7.82 -3.15
CA ILE A 65 1.85 6.89 -3.19
C ILE A 65 1.68 5.78 -2.16
N ILE A 66 1.28 6.11 -0.92
CA ILE A 66 1.11 5.09 0.13
C ILE A 66 -0.05 4.15 -0.20
N LEU A 67 -1.18 4.63 -0.73
CA LEU A 67 -2.26 3.76 -1.16
C LEU A 67 -1.84 2.82 -2.30
N GLN A 68 -1.09 3.32 -3.28
CA GLN A 68 -0.57 2.47 -4.36
C GLN A 68 0.43 1.42 -3.86
N LEU A 69 1.22 1.74 -2.82
CA LEU A 69 2.09 0.79 -2.15
C LEU A 69 1.31 -0.27 -1.37
N ILE A 70 0.24 0.12 -0.67
CA ILE A 70 -0.64 -0.84 0.02
C ILE A 70 -1.26 -1.82 -0.98
N VAL A 71 -1.63 -1.38 -2.19
CA VAL A 71 -2.11 -2.29 -3.24
C VAL A 71 -1.05 -3.33 -3.65
N ASP A 72 0.24 -2.96 -3.61
CA ASP A 72 1.35 -3.90 -3.85
C ASP A 72 1.64 -4.82 -2.66
N GLU A 73 1.28 -4.41 -1.45
CA GLU A 73 1.37 -5.23 -0.23
C GLU A 73 0.19 -6.23 -0.17
N GLU A 74 -0.99 -5.82 -0.62
CA GLU A 74 -2.25 -6.58 -0.54
C GLU A 74 -2.53 -7.45 -1.79
N LEU A 75 -1.49 -8.03 -2.39
CA LEU A 75 -1.62 -8.82 -3.63
C LEU A 75 -2.52 -10.04 -3.48
N THR A 76 -2.67 -10.57 -2.27
CA THR A 76 -3.65 -11.64 -2.01
C THR A 76 -5.08 -11.16 -2.31
N LYS A 77 -5.47 -9.97 -1.86
CA LYS A 77 -6.79 -9.40 -2.15
C LYS A 77 -6.96 -9.09 -3.65
N VAL A 78 -5.91 -8.61 -4.31
CA VAL A 78 -5.92 -8.33 -5.74
C VAL A 78 -6.05 -9.61 -6.57
N SER A 79 -5.25 -10.64 -6.27
CA SER A 79 -5.25 -11.93 -6.98
C SER A 79 -6.55 -12.72 -6.80
N GLN A 80 -7.27 -12.52 -5.71
CA GLN A 80 -8.60 -13.12 -5.51
C GLN A 80 -9.71 -12.42 -6.32
N ASN A 81 -9.41 -11.25 -6.91
CA ASN A 81 -10.37 -10.37 -7.56
C ASN A 81 -9.92 -9.92 -8.96
N LEU A 82 -9.24 -10.79 -9.72
CA LEU A 82 -8.66 -10.46 -11.03
C LEU A 82 -9.69 -9.99 -12.08
N ASP A 83 -10.94 -10.42 -11.96
CA ASP A 83 -12.02 -10.03 -12.87
C ASP A 83 -12.76 -8.77 -12.41
N ASN A 84 -12.53 -8.33 -11.17
CA ASN A 84 -13.15 -7.12 -10.60
C ASN A 84 -12.13 -6.31 -9.78
N PRO A 85 -11.24 -5.54 -10.46
CA PRO A 85 -10.19 -4.74 -9.82
C PRO A 85 -10.74 -3.74 -8.79
N VAL A 86 -11.88 -3.13 -9.11
CA VAL A 86 -12.59 -2.16 -8.25
C VAL A 86 -13.06 -2.80 -6.95
N HIS A 87 -13.47 -4.07 -6.98
CA HIS A 87 -13.83 -4.80 -5.76
C HIS A 87 -12.63 -5.07 -4.87
N ALA A 88 -11.45 -5.38 -5.43
CA ALA A 88 -10.23 -5.54 -4.64
C ALA A 88 -9.88 -4.24 -3.88
N LEU A 89 -9.94 -3.10 -4.59
CA LEU A 89 -9.69 -1.80 -3.98
C LEU A 89 -10.72 -1.46 -2.90
N ARG A 90 -12.01 -1.79 -3.13
CA ARG A 90 -13.06 -1.62 -2.13
C ARG A 90 -12.73 -2.35 -0.83
N LEU A 91 -12.33 -3.62 -0.90
CA LEU A 91 -11.99 -4.42 0.28
C LEU A 91 -10.82 -3.81 1.07
N ILE A 92 -9.79 -3.32 0.39
CA ILE A 92 -8.64 -2.64 1.02
C ILE A 92 -9.10 -1.35 1.73
N LEU A 93 -9.92 -0.53 1.07
CA LEU A 93 -10.41 0.73 1.64
C LEU A 93 -11.35 0.50 2.83
N GLU A 94 -12.26 -0.46 2.73
CA GLU A 94 -13.19 -0.82 3.80
C GLU A 94 -12.43 -1.31 5.04
N GLU A 95 -11.43 -2.17 4.88
CA GLU A 95 -10.59 -2.64 5.99
C GLU A 95 -9.86 -1.51 6.72
N ILE A 96 -9.31 -0.55 5.99
CA ILE A 96 -8.66 0.64 6.57
C ILE A 96 -9.68 1.54 7.29
N LEU A 97 -10.87 1.72 6.71
CA LEU A 97 -11.89 2.62 7.26
C LEU A 97 -12.58 2.03 8.50
N ASP A 98 -12.77 0.72 8.53
CA ASP A 98 -13.44 -0.02 9.60
C ASP A 98 -12.52 -0.22 10.83
N ASN A 99 -11.20 -0.18 10.63
CA ASN A 99 -10.22 -0.29 11.71
C ASN A 99 -9.48 1.04 11.96
N GLN A 100 -9.78 1.68 13.08
CA GLN A 100 -9.18 2.97 13.44
C GLN A 100 -7.64 2.90 13.56
N GLU A 101 -7.07 1.78 14.01
CA GLU A 101 -5.61 1.63 14.12
C GLU A 101 -4.95 1.56 12.73
N PHE A 102 -5.61 0.93 11.75
CA PHE A 102 -5.11 0.91 10.38
C PHE A 102 -5.19 2.28 9.72
N LEU A 103 -6.24 3.04 9.99
CA LEU A 103 -6.34 4.44 9.55
C LEU A 103 -5.21 5.30 10.16
N TYR A 104 -4.90 5.13 11.44
CA TYR A 104 -3.82 5.87 12.10
C TYR A 104 -2.45 5.50 11.56
N GLU A 105 -2.20 4.21 11.36
CA GLU A 105 -0.96 3.74 10.73
C GLU A 105 -0.82 4.26 9.29
N LEU A 106 -1.91 4.25 8.51
CA LEU A 106 -1.92 4.85 7.18
C LEU A 106 -1.52 6.32 7.23
N VAL A 107 -2.14 7.11 8.12
CA VAL A 107 -1.84 8.54 8.27
C VAL A 107 -0.38 8.73 8.65
N HIS A 108 0.14 7.94 9.57
CA HIS A 108 1.55 7.98 9.95
C HIS A 108 2.49 7.71 8.76
N ARG A 109 2.20 6.67 7.96
CA ARG A 109 2.96 6.35 6.74
C ARG A 109 2.91 7.49 5.73
N VAL A 110 1.76 8.15 5.61
CA VAL A 110 1.56 9.30 4.70
C VAL A 110 2.35 10.51 5.17
N ASP A 111 2.33 10.83 6.46
CA ASP A 111 3.14 11.91 7.04
C ASP A 111 4.63 11.68 6.82
N VAL A 112 5.12 10.48 7.11
CA VAL A 112 6.51 10.10 6.84
C VAL A 112 6.83 10.30 5.36
N LYS A 113 5.94 9.84 4.47
CA LYS A 113 6.16 9.97 3.03
C LYS A 113 6.16 11.43 2.58
N TRP A 114 5.27 12.26 3.10
CA TRP A 114 5.24 13.68 2.83
C TRP A 114 6.54 14.35 3.28
N GLY A 115 7.02 14.09 4.49
CA GLY A 115 8.30 14.63 4.96
C GLY A 115 9.48 14.23 4.08
N GLN A 116 9.49 13.01 3.55
CA GLN A 116 10.49 12.56 2.58
C GLN A 116 10.40 13.30 1.24
N LEU A 117 9.19 13.56 0.74
CA LEU A 117 8.98 14.24 -0.54
C LEU A 117 9.38 15.71 -0.50
N TYR A 118 9.08 16.39 0.61
CA TYR A 118 9.25 17.84 0.74
C TYR A 118 10.50 18.24 1.56
N GLY A 119 11.16 17.28 2.21
CA GLY A 119 12.35 17.55 3.03
C GLY A 119 12.02 18.29 4.33
N GLU A 120 10.77 18.20 4.78
CA GLU A 120 10.25 18.89 5.95
C GLU A 120 9.90 17.90 7.08
N ARG A 121 9.74 18.42 8.30
CA ARG A 121 9.33 17.62 9.45
C ARG A 121 7.80 17.47 9.43
N PRO A 122 7.25 16.24 9.35
CA PRO A 122 5.81 16.02 9.37
C PRO A 122 5.15 16.36 10.71
N TYR A 123 3.85 16.65 10.67
CA TYR A 123 3.03 16.88 11.84
C TYR A 123 2.28 15.62 12.26
N PHE A 124 2.91 14.78 13.07
CA PHE A 124 2.25 13.56 13.54
C PHE A 124 1.09 13.85 14.49
N GLN A 125 -0.11 13.41 14.12
CA GLN A 125 -1.29 13.44 14.97
C GLN A 125 -1.35 12.19 15.87
N GLN A 126 -1.52 12.38 17.19
CA GLN A 126 -1.82 11.28 18.11
C GLN A 126 -3.33 10.96 18.17
N PRO A 127 -3.73 9.74 18.57
CA PRO A 127 -5.13 9.42 18.84
C PRO A 127 -5.78 10.43 19.78
N ASN A 128 -6.97 10.92 19.43
CA ASN A 128 -7.74 11.94 20.15
C ASN A 128 -7.07 13.32 20.28
N GLN A 129 -5.93 13.56 19.63
CA GLN A 129 -5.31 14.88 19.57
C GLN A 129 -5.98 15.74 18.50
N LYS A 130 -6.09 17.05 18.75
CA LYS A 130 -6.47 18.00 17.70
C LYS A 130 -5.36 18.06 16.63
N PRO A 131 -5.72 18.08 15.33
CA PRO A 131 -4.73 18.16 14.26
C PRO A 131 -3.97 19.48 14.30
N HIS A 132 -2.76 19.49 13.74
CA HIS A 132 -2.03 20.73 13.53
C HIS A 132 -2.73 21.56 12.44
N PRO A 133 -2.87 22.89 12.58
CA PRO A 133 -3.63 23.71 11.62
C PRO A 133 -3.08 23.71 10.19
N GLU A 134 -1.78 23.45 10.04
CA GLU A 134 -1.08 23.42 8.75
C GLU A 134 -0.88 22.00 8.22
N ASP A 135 -1.38 20.99 8.93
CA ASP A 135 -1.26 19.60 8.49
C ASP A 135 -2.33 19.24 7.44
N GLU A 136 -1.88 18.78 6.27
CA GLU A 136 -2.75 18.29 5.21
C GLU A 136 -3.34 16.92 5.55
N TYR A 137 -2.60 16.07 6.27
CA TYR A 137 -2.90 14.64 6.45
C TYR A 137 -3.35 14.32 7.87
N THR A 138 -4.37 15.03 8.33
CA THR A 138 -5.08 14.67 9.56
C THR A 138 -5.83 13.33 9.43
N HIS A 139 -6.10 12.67 10.56
CA HIS A 139 -6.95 11.47 10.60
C HIS A 139 -8.31 11.68 9.91
N SER A 140 -8.93 12.85 10.12
CA SER A 140 -10.23 13.20 9.51
C SER A 140 -10.10 13.44 8.00
N SER A 141 -9.11 14.23 7.56
CA SER A 141 -8.96 14.56 6.14
C SER A 141 -8.60 13.33 5.32
N VAL A 142 -7.75 12.44 5.84
CA VAL A 142 -7.44 11.16 5.19
C VAL A 142 -8.69 10.29 5.12
N ARG A 143 -9.43 10.12 6.23
CA ARG A 143 -10.70 9.37 6.21
C ARG A 143 -11.67 9.91 5.16
N ASP A 144 -11.86 11.22 5.10
CA ASP A 144 -12.77 11.86 4.14
C ASP A 144 -12.32 11.62 2.69
N LYS A 145 -11.01 11.71 2.41
CA LYS A 145 -10.43 11.36 1.10
C LYS A 145 -10.68 9.89 0.75
N LEU A 146 -10.51 8.95 1.68
CA LEU A 146 -10.76 7.52 1.46
C LEU A 146 -12.24 7.22 1.25
N VAL A 147 -13.14 7.81 2.03
CA VAL A 147 -14.60 7.68 1.85
C VAL A 147 -15.02 8.24 0.50
N SER A 148 -14.47 9.38 0.10
CA SER A 148 -14.73 9.97 -1.22
C SER A 148 -14.25 9.05 -2.35
N LEU A 149 -13.07 8.45 -2.22
CA LEU A 149 -12.55 7.47 -3.18
C LEU A 149 -13.43 6.22 -3.23
N LEU A 150 -13.88 5.69 -2.09
CA LEU A 150 -14.77 4.54 -1.99
C LEU A 150 -16.13 4.81 -2.69
N GLN A 151 -16.64 6.03 -2.61
CA GLN A 151 -17.86 6.45 -3.32
C GLN A 151 -17.68 6.47 -4.85
N GLN A 152 -16.47 6.69 -5.36
CA GLN A 152 -16.19 6.60 -6.81
C GLN A 152 -16.16 5.16 -7.34
N LEU A 153 -16.12 4.15 -6.45
CA LEU A 153 -16.15 2.72 -6.81
C LEU A 153 -17.58 2.19 -7.07
N SER A 154 -18.58 3.08 -7.15
CA SER A 154 -20.01 2.76 -7.27
C SER A 154 -20.45 2.48 -8.70
#